data_AF-A0A2W0AV03-F1
#
_entry.id   AF-A0A2W0AV03-F1
#
_cell.length_a   1.000
_cell.length_b   1.000
_cell.length_c   1.000
_cell.angle_alpha   90.00
_cell.angle_beta   90.00
_cell.angle_gamma   90.00
#
_symmetry.space_group_name_H-M   'P 1'
#
loop_
_entity.id
_entity.type
_entity.pdbx_description
1 polymer ?
#
loop_
_entity_poly.entity_id
_entity_poly.type
_entity_poly.pdbx_seq_one_letter_code
_entity_poly.pdbx_strand_id
1 'polypeptide(L)'
;MRNRSTRLAGLIALAVCQLLLVGRARLSFAQAAEPKTFSSPAEACKALVQAVQAGDEKILESILGVGKEITSSDDEAEDKLEREQFNQKFQEMHRLVREADGKTVLYIGAENWPFPIPLVSKNSVWYFDSDSGKQEILFRTIGEDEAAAIQVCEEFAMAKKQDTVKADSEDPITRFAEELVSAGAANTYNNDSNPFNGYYFRIVRSSAAGASDAKKARSLTLVAYPAEYRGSGVMTFVVSHHGIVHEKDLG
;
A
#
# COMPACT_ATOMS: atom_id res chain seq x y z
N MET A 1 -37.23 -67.19 -39.26
CA MET A 1 -36.77 -67.25 -37.86
C MET A 1 -35.39 -66.61 -37.78
N ARG A 2 -35.14 -65.74 -36.76
CA ARG A 2 -33.84 -65.17 -36.33
C ARG A 2 -33.14 -64.24 -37.35
N ASN A 3 -32.78 -62.98 -37.08
CA ASN A 3 -32.13 -62.42 -35.89
C ASN A 3 -32.52 -60.94 -35.64
N ARG A 4 -32.90 -60.63 -34.40
CA ARG A 4 -33.25 -59.30 -33.86
C ARG A 4 -32.13 -58.67 -33.02
N SER A 5 -30.87 -59.06 -33.19
CA SER A 5 -29.79 -58.81 -32.20
C SER A 5 -28.69 -57.83 -32.62
N THR A 6 -28.90 -56.96 -33.62
CA THR A 6 -27.87 -55.98 -34.05
C THR A 6 -28.29 -54.52 -33.92
N ARG A 7 -29.52 -54.24 -33.46
CA ARG A 7 -30.04 -52.88 -33.23
C ARG A 7 -30.11 -52.53 -31.73
N LEU A 8 -29.02 -52.70 -30.98
CA LEU A 8 -28.96 -52.13 -29.62
C LEU A 8 -27.53 -51.89 -29.06
N ALA A 9 -26.47 -52.31 -29.75
CA ALA A 9 -25.10 -52.09 -29.28
C ALA A 9 -24.43 -50.82 -29.83
N GLY A 10 -25.01 -50.18 -30.86
CA GLY A 10 -24.38 -49.05 -31.56
C GLY A 10 -24.76 -47.65 -31.07
N LEU A 11 -25.72 -47.50 -30.15
CA LEU A 11 -26.27 -46.19 -29.77
C LEU A 11 -26.06 -45.81 -28.29
N ILE A 12 -25.43 -46.66 -27.48
CA ILE A 12 -25.01 -46.30 -26.10
C ILE A 12 -23.55 -45.82 -26.08
N ALA A 13 -22.76 -46.08 -27.12
CA ALA A 13 -21.34 -45.71 -27.17
C ALA A 13 -21.06 -44.25 -27.58
N LEU A 14 -22.07 -43.46 -27.95
CA LEU A 14 -21.87 -42.05 -28.35
C LEU A 14 -22.43 -41.00 -27.38
N ALA A 15 -23.16 -41.41 -26.34
CA ALA A 15 -23.74 -40.49 -25.35
C ALA A 15 -23.01 -40.49 -23.99
N VAL A 16 -22.00 -41.35 -23.80
CA VAL A 16 -21.15 -41.36 -22.59
C VAL A 16 -19.82 -40.63 -22.81
N CYS A 17 -19.45 -40.31 -24.06
CA CYS A 17 -18.20 -39.61 -24.37
C CYS A 17 -18.33 -38.08 -24.43
N GLN A 18 -19.53 -37.50 -24.26
CA GLN A 18 -19.73 -36.05 -24.19
C GLN A 18 -19.96 -35.52 -22.76
N LEU A 19 -20.01 -36.41 -21.75
CA LEU A 19 -20.08 -36.02 -20.33
C LEU A 19 -18.73 -36.16 -19.60
N LEU A 20 -17.62 -36.14 -20.35
CA LEU A 20 -16.24 -36.10 -19.82
C LEU A 20 -15.43 -34.91 -20.37
N LEU A 21 -16.10 -33.86 -20.85
CA LEU A 21 -15.44 -32.65 -21.36
C LEU A 21 -15.76 -31.34 -20.62
N VAL A 22 -16.56 -31.37 -19.54
CA VAL A 22 -16.88 -30.17 -18.75
C VAL A 22 -16.39 -30.38 -17.32
N GLY A 23 -15.09 -30.25 -17.10
CA GLY A 23 -14.53 -30.48 -15.77
C GLY A 23 -13.03 -30.23 -15.65
N ARG A 24 -12.46 -29.37 -16.49
CA ARG A 24 -11.12 -28.80 -16.26
C ARG A 24 -11.12 -27.33 -16.66
N ALA A 25 -12.00 -26.54 -16.04
CA ALA A 25 -11.62 -25.17 -15.78
C ALA A 25 -10.37 -25.26 -14.89
N ARG A 26 -9.19 -25.10 -15.50
CA ARG A 26 -8.01 -24.80 -14.70
C ARG A 26 -8.34 -23.46 -14.05
N LEU A 27 -8.58 -23.49 -12.75
CA LEU A 27 -8.30 -22.33 -11.93
C LEU A 27 -6.84 -21.99 -12.23
N SER A 28 -6.60 -21.04 -13.13
CA SER A 28 -5.33 -20.35 -13.20
C SER A 28 -5.23 -19.57 -11.91
N PHE A 29 -4.71 -20.23 -10.88
CA PHE A 29 -3.99 -19.50 -9.87
C PHE A 29 -2.88 -18.77 -10.61
N ALA A 30 -2.81 -17.45 -10.45
CA ALA A 30 -1.63 -16.70 -10.84
C ALA A 30 -0.43 -17.42 -10.23
N GLN A 31 0.41 -18.01 -11.09
CA GLN A 31 1.61 -18.67 -10.62
C GLN A 31 2.51 -17.57 -10.09
N ALA A 32 2.65 -17.50 -8.76
CA ALA A 32 3.62 -16.63 -8.13
C ALA A 32 4.97 -16.89 -8.82
N ALA A 33 5.59 -15.84 -9.35
CA ALA A 33 6.89 -15.96 -9.99
C ALA A 33 7.86 -16.56 -8.97
N GLU A 34 8.44 -17.72 -9.27
CA GLU A 34 9.44 -18.31 -8.39
C GLU A 34 10.63 -17.33 -8.30
N PRO A 35 11.04 -16.90 -7.09
CA PRO A 35 12.12 -15.94 -6.95
C PRO A 35 13.39 -16.46 -7.60
N LYS A 36 14.10 -15.58 -8.33
CA LYS A 36 15.42 -15.92 -8.85
C LYS A 36 16.35 -16.29 -7.70
N THR A 37 17.18 -17.29 -7.95
CA THR A 37 18.13 -17.81 -6.98
C THR A 37 19.57 -17.42 -7.29
N PHE A 38 20.40 -17.36 -6.25
CA PHE A 38 21.77 -16.86 -6.30
C PHE A 38 22.72 -17.73 -5.49
N SER A 39 24.01 -17.70 -5.84
CA SER A 39 25.06 -18.43 -5.11
C SER A 39 25.47 -17.74 -3.81
N SER A 40 25.25 -16.43 -3.69
CA SER A 40 25.60 -15.64 -2.51
C SER A 40 24.72 -14.40 -2.35
N PRO A 41 24.66 -13.81 -1.13
CA PRO A 41 23.96 -12.54 -0.92
C PRO A 41 24.53 -11.38 -1.76
N ALA A 42 25.86 -11.37 -1.97
CA ALA A 42 26.53 -10.35 -2.78
C ALA A 42 26.12 -10.42 -4.25
N GLU A 43 25.97 -11.63 -4.80
CA GLU A 43 25.48 -11.82 -6.17
C GLU A 43 24.02 -11.35 -6.32
N ALA A 44 23.15 -11.70 -5.36
CA ALA A 44 21.76 -11.26 -5.34
C ALA A 44 21.64 -9.73 -5.28
N CYS A 45 22.40 -9.10 -4.38
CA CYS A 45 22.48 -7.64 -4.25
C CYS A 45 22.97 -6.98 -5.55
N LYS A 46 24.00 -7.53 -6.19
CA LYS A 46 24.51 -7.02 -7.47
C LYS A 46 23.44 -7.10 -8.56
N ALA A 47 22.73 -8.23 -8.65
CA ALA A 47 21.66 -8.40 -9.64
C ALA A 47 20.52 -7.39 -9.41
N LEU A 48 20.10 -7.19 -8.15
CA LEU A 48 19.09 -6.20 -7.79
C LEU A 48 19.49 -4.80 -8.26
N VAL A 49 20.68 -4.33 -7.89
CA VAL A 49 21.16 -2.98 -8.24
C VAL A 49 21.27 -2.80 -9.76
N GLN A 50 21.73 -3.82 -10.48
CA GLN A 50 21.79 -3.78 -11.95
C GLN A 50 20.40 -3.65 -12.58
N ALA A 51 19.40 -4.35 -12.04
CA ALA A 51 18.02 -4.26 -12.53
C ALA A 51 17.40 -2.88 -12.22
N VAL A 52 17.66 -2.32 -11.03
CA VAL A 52 17.23 -0.96 -10.67
C VAL A 52 17.85 0.08 -11.60
N GLN A 53 19.15 -0.01 -11.88
CA GLN A 53 19.86 0.90 -12.78
C GLN A 53 19.40 0.79 -14.23
N ALA A 54 19.02 -0.40 -14.67
CA ALA A 54 18.49 -0.63 -16.01
C ALA A 54 17.02 -0.19 -16.16
N GLY A 55 16.30 0.06 -15.06
CA GLY A 55 14.86 0.31 -15.08
C GLY A 55 14.06 -0.90 -15.60
N ASP A 56 14.59 -2.12 -15.47
CA ASP A 56 13.94 -3.32 -15.98
C ASP A 56 13.01 -3.92 -14.92
N GLU A 57 11.76 -3.46 -14.93
CA GLU A 57 10.71 -3.87 -13.99
C GLU A 57 10.50 -5.40 -14.00
N LYS A 58 10.48 -6.04 -15.17
CA LYS A 58 10.28 -7.49 -15.26
C LYS A 58 11.43 -8.28 -14.63
N ILE A 59 12.66 -7.79 -14.78
CA ILE A 59 13.80 -8.39 -14.10
C ILE A 59 13.70 -8.15 -12.59
N LEU A 60 13.25 -6.97 -12.14
CA LEU A 60 13.03 -6.70 -10.71
C LEU A 60 12.00 -7.65 -10.10
N GLU A 61 10.84 -7.81 -10.73
CA GLU A 61 9.81 -8.79 -10.33
C GLU A 61 10.40 -10.19 -10.19
N SER A 62 11.19 -10.63 -11.19
CA SER A 62 11.83 -11.95 -11.17
C SER A 62 12.89 -12.09 -10.07
N ILE A 63 13.70 -11.06 -9.83
CA ILE A 63 14.75 -11.08 -8.80
C ILE A 63 14.13 -11.15 -7.41
N LEU A 64 13.13 -10.29 -7.17
CA LEU A 64 12.51 -10.11 -5.87
C LEU A 64 11.43 -11.14 -5.58
N GLY A 65 10.89 -11.82 -6.60
CA GLY A 65 9.79 -12.77 -6.45
C GLY A 65 8.48 -12.08 -6.05
N VAL A 66 8.28 -10.84 -6.48
CA VAL A 66 7.07 -10.03 -6.25
C VAL A 66 6.41 -9.70 -7.60
N GLY A 67 5.15 -9.25 -7.56
CA GLY A 67 4.49 -8.75 -8.75
C GLY A 67 4.60 -7.23 -8.86
N LYS A 68 4.03 -6.69 -9.95
CA LYS A 68 3.98 -5.27 -10.27
C LYS A 68 3.46 -4.40 -9.14
N GLU A 69 2.56 -4.94 -8.32
CA GLU A 69 1.97 -4.24 -7.16
C GLU A 69 2.99 -3.79 -6.09
N ILE A 70 4.23 -4.30 -6.15
CA ILE A 70 5.33 -3.91 -5.25
C ILE A 70 6.44 -3.14 -5.98
N THR A 71 6.55 -3.29 -7.31
CA THR A 71 7.68 -2.74 -8.09
C THR A 71 7.33 -1.48 -8.87
N SER A 72 6.07 -1.06 -8.85
CA SER A 72 5.57 0.14 -9.53
C SER A 72 4.46 0.81 -8.72
N SER A 73 4.45 2.14 -8.72
CA SER A 73 3.34 2.98 -8.22
C SER A 73 2.25 3.21 -9.28
N ASP A 74 2.37 2.60 -10.46
CA ASP A 74 1.63 2.93 -11.68
C ASP A 74 1.87 4.37 -12.20
N ASP A 75 2.82 5.12 -11.63
CA ASP A 75 3.35 6.39 -12.15
C ASP A 75 4.83 6.23 -12.54
N GLU A 76 5.12 6.29 -13.84
CA GLU A 76 6.49 6.10 -14.36
C GLU A 76 7.48 7.16 -13.87
N ALA A 77 7.03 8.39 -13.60
CA ALA A 77 7.89 9.47 -13.12
C ALA A 77 8.26 9.28 -11.64
N GLU A 78 7.29 8.88 -10.82
CA GLU A 78 7.51 8.50 -9.42
C GLU A 78 8.43 7.29 -9.33
N ASP A 79 8.11 6.22 -10.05
CA ASP A 79 8.94 5.01 -10.15
C ASP A 79 10.40 5.32 -10.54
N LYS A 80 10.59 6.25 -11.50
CA LYS A 80 11.93 6.69 -11.91
C LYS A 80 12.64 7.43 -10.78
N LEU A 81 11.95 8.34 -10.10
CA LEU A 81 12.49 9.11 -8.99
C LEU A 81 12.91 8.19 -7.83
N GLU A 82 12.07 7.22 -7.46
CA GLU A 82 12.37 6.26 -6.40
C GLU A 82 13.60 5.41 -6.74
N ARG A 83 13.72 4.94 -7.98
CA ARG A 83 14.90 4.20 -8.44
C ARG A 83 16.17 5.06 -8.40
N GLU A 84 16.07 6.33 -8.77
CA GLU A 84 17.19 7.28 -8.67
C GLU A 84 17.62 7.49 -7.21
N GLN A 85 16.65 7.66 -6.29
CA GLN A 85 16.92 7.79 -4.86
C GLN A 85 17.56 6.53 -4.26
N PHE A 86 17.05 5.34 -4.63
CA PHE A 86 17.66 4.07 -4.23
C PHE A 86 19.13 4.00 -4.69
N ASN A 87 19.39 4.32 -5.96
CA ASN A 87 20.74 4.29 -6.53
C ASN A 87 21.67 5.28 -5.80
N GLN A 88 21.18 6.49 -5.50
CA GLN A 88 21.94 7.48 -4.74
C GLN A 88 22.30 6.96 -3.35
N LYS A 89 21.31 6.46 -2.60
CA LYS A 89 21.54 5.89 -1.25
C LYS A 89 22.50 4.71 -1.29
N PHE A 90 22.35 3.82 -2.25
CA PHE A 90 23.23 2.66 -2.43
C PHE A 90 24.68 3.08 -2.71
N GLN A 91 24.89 4.12 -3.51
CA GLN A 91 26.22 4.66 -3.82
C GLN A 91 26.85 5.39 -2.64
N GLU A 92 26.05 6.11 -1.86
CA GLU A 92 26.51 6.80 -0.65
C GLU A 92 27.08 5.81 0.37
N MET A 93 26.34 4.72 0.64
CA MET A 93 26.79 3.63 1.49
C MET A 93 25.92 2.39 1.24
N HIS A 94 26.52 1.20 1.29
CA HIS A 94 25.75 -0.04 1.38
C HIS A 94 26.49 -1.13 2.14
N ARG A 95 25.74 -2.00 2.82
CA ARG A 95 26.28 -3.21 3.47
C ARG A 95 25.23 -4.30 3.57
N LEU A 96 25.68 -5.55 3.48
CA LEU A 96 24.87 -6.72 3.78
C LEU A 96 25.15 -7.14 5.22
N VAL A 97 24.11 -7.21 6.04
CA VAL A 97 24.21 -7.58 7.45
C VAL A 97 23.36 -8.81 7.70
N ARG A 98 23.95 -9.80 8.40
CA ARG A 98 23.23 -10.98 8.84
C ARG A 98 22.59 -10.68 10.19
N GLU A 99 21.27 -10.57 10.22
CA GLU A 99 20.48 -10.26 11.41
C GLU A 99 20.34 -11.49 12.33
N ALA A 100 19.92 -11.24 13.57
CA ALA A 100 19.78 -12.27 14.61
C ALA A 100 18.75 -13.35 14.24
N ASP A 101 17.76 -13.02 13.41
CA ASP A 101 16.61 -13.87 13.10
C ASP A 101 16.88 -14.94 12.04
N GLY A 102 17.92 -14.80 11.21
CA GLY A 102 18.03 -15.68 10.05
C GLY A 102 18.34 -14.96 8.73
N LYS A 103 18.00 -13.68 8.67
CA LYS A 103 17.91 -12.94 7.42
C LYS A 103 19.17 -12.13 7.16
N THR A 104 19.49 -11.95 5.89
CA THR A 104 20.53 -11.02 5.45
C THR A 104 19.86 -9.79 4.85
N VAL A 105 20.05 -8.63 5.46
CA VAL A 105 19.42 -7.37 5.04
C VAL A 105 20.45 -6.50 4.32
N LEU A 106 20.02 -5.91 3.20
CA LEU A 106 20.77 -4.86 2.52
C LEU A 106 20.45 -3.53 3.20
N TYR A 107 21.45 -2.89 3.78
CA TYR A 107 21.36 -1.53 4.29
C TYR A 107 21.96 -0.57 3.27
N ILE A 108 21.31 0.57 3.03
CA ILE A 108 21.75 1.62 2.10
C ILE A 108 21.69 3.02 2.75
N GLY A 109 22.44 3.97 2.19
CA GLY A 109 22.41 5.37 2.61
C GLY A 109 23.13 5.64 3.94
N ALA A 110 23.37 6.92 4.23
CA ALA A 110 24.00 7.35 5.49
C ALA A 110 23.17 6.98 6.73
N GLU A 111 21.85 6.90 6.59
CA GLU A 111 20.90 6.56 7.65
C GLU A 111 20.85 5.06 7.98
N ASN A 112 21.58 4.20 7.24
CA ASN A 112 21.43 2.75 7.31
C ASN A 112 19.97 2.32 7.11
N TRP A 113 19.38 2.73 5.99
CA TRP A 113 18.02 2.33 5.66
C TRP A 113 17.97 0.86 5.28
N PRO A 114 17.19 0.00 5.96
CA PRO A 114 17.05 -1.40 5.62
C PRO A 114 16.14 -1.58 4.41
N PHE A 115 16.66 -2.20 3.36
CA PHE A 115 15.89 -2.65 2.21
C PHE A 115 14.84 -3.66 2.66
N PRO A 116 13.55 -3.48 2.29
CA PRO A 116 12.44 -4.17 2.94
C PRO A 116 12.35 -5.66 2.59
N ILE A 117 12.93 -6.11 1.48
CA ILE A 117 12.90 -7.52 1.06
C ILE A 117 14.24 -8.18 1.44
N PRO A 118 14.30 -9.00 2.50
CA PRO A 118 15.54 -9.57 2.97
C PRO A 118 15.97 -10.78 2.12
N LEU A 119 17.24 -11.14 2.21
CA LEU A 119 17.79 -12.36 1.63
C LEU A 119 17.78 -13.49 2.65
N VAL A 120 17.34 -14.67 2.23
CA VAL A 120 17.36 -15.90 3.03
C VAL A 120 18.08 -17.01 2.25
N SER A 121 18.55 -18.01 2.98
CA SER A 121 19.19 -19.19 2.37
C SER A 121 18.41 -20.46 2.68
N LYS A 122 18.16 -21.26 1.65
CA LYS A 122 17.59 -22.61 1.77
C LYS A 122 18.43 -23.56 0.92
N ASN A 123 18.91 -24.65 1.51
CA ASN A 123 19.75 -25.65 0.82
C ASN A 123 20.99 -25.04 0.13
N SER A 124 21.65 -24.06 0.77
CA SER A 124 22.81 -23.33 0.23
C SER A 124 22.54 -22.45 -0.99
N VAL A 125 21.27 -22.20 -1.29
CA VAL A 125 20.83 -21.29 -2.35
C VAL A 125 20.21 -20.06 -1.72
N TRP A 126 20.53 -18.88 -2.25
CA TRP A 126 20.04 -17.60 -1.75
C TRP A 126 18.92 -17.04 -2.62
N TYR A 127 17.93 -16.42 -2.01
CA TYR A 127 16.83 -15.74 -2.70
C TYR A 127 16.25 -14.63 -1.81
N PHE A 128 15.52 -13.69 -2.42
CA PHE A 128 14.77 -12.66 -1.71
C PHE A 128 13.47 -13.25 -1.14
N ASP A 129 13.24 -13.07 0.16
CA ASP A 129 12.04 -13.51 0.85
C ASP A 129 10.89 -12.51 0.60
N SER A 130 10.18 -12.71 -0.51
CA SER A 130 9.09 -11.84 -0.94
C SER A 130 7.91 -11.83 0.02
N ASP A 131 7.62 -12.93 0.72
CA ASP A 131 6.52 -13.00 1.68
C ASP A 131 6.78 -12.05 2.86
N SER A 132 7.97 -12.15 3.47
CA SER A 132 8.39 -11.21 4.50
C SER A 132 8.46 -9.78 3.97
N GLY A 133 8.97 -9.61 2.74
CA GLY A 133 9.12 -8.30 2.11
C GLY A 133 7.80 -7.58 1.86
N LYS A 134 6.79 -8.26 1.33
CA LYS A 134 5.44 -7.71 1.12
C LYS A 134 4.82 -7.23 2.42
N GLN A 135 4.98 -8.00 3.49
CA GLN A 135 4.48 -7.64 4.81
C GLN A 135 5.19 -6.42 5.39
N GLU A 136 6.52 -6.34 5.25
CA GLU A 136 7.30 -5.18 5.69
C GLU A 136 6.93 -3.90 4.93
N ILE A 137 6.77 -3.99 3.60
CA ILE A 137 6.35 -2.85 2.77
C ILE A 137 4.97 -2.37 3.21
N LEU A 138 4.01 -3.28 3.39
CA LEU A 138 2.68 -2.95 3.89
C LEU A 138 2.74 -2.20 5.24
N PHE A 139 3.57 -2.68 6.17
CA PHE A 139 3.73 -2.03 7.47
C PHE A 139 4.34 -0.64 7.40
N ARG A 140 5.26 -0.40 6.45
CA ARG A 140 5.81 0.93 6.19
C ARG A 140 4.76 1.86 5.60
N THR A 141 4.01 1.39 4.59
CA THR A 141 2.91 2.15 3.99
C THR A 141 1.88 2.57 5.04
N ILE A 142 1.41 1.62 5.87
CA ILE A 142 0.49 1.91 6.97
C ILE A 142 1.08 2.96 7.91
N GLY A 143 2.35 2.83 8.28
CA GLY A 143 3.01 3.77 9.18
C GLY A 143 3.16 5.18 8.58
N GLU A 144 3.48 5.29 7.30
CA GLU A 144 3.62 6.55 6.57
C GLU A 144 2.26 7.25 6.39
N ASP A 145 1.24 6.50 5.98
CA ASP A 145 -0.14 6.99 5.81
C ASP A 145 -0.74 7.44 7.15
N GLU A 146 -0.57 6.65 8.23
CA GLU A 146 -1.02 7.04 9.57
C GLU A 146 -0.29 8.28 10.10
N ALA A 147 1.02 8.37 9.89
CA ALA A 147 1.79 9.55 10.28
C ALA A 147 1.32 10.82 9.54
N ALA A 148 1.06 10.71 8.23
CA ALA A 148 0.49 11.81 7.45
C ALA A 148 -0.91 12.20 7.95
N ALA A 149 -1.76 11.23 8.28
CA ALA A 149 -3.10 11.47 8.80
C ALA A 149 -3.09 12.18 10.16
N ILE A 150 -2.17 11.79 11.05
CA ILE A 150 -1.93 12.47 12.33
C ILE A 150 -1.52 13.92 12.08
N GLN A 151 -0.56 14.14 11.18
CA GLN A 151 -0.08 15.48 10.88
C GLN A 151 -1.20 16.37 10.30
N VAL A 152 -2.04 15.86 9.38
CA VAL A 152 -3.23 16.58 8.90
C VAL A 152 -4.16 16.94 10.07
N CYS A 153 -4.39 16.02 11.00
CA CYS A 153 -5.23 16.27 12.18
C CYS A 153 -4.65 17.36 13.10
N GLU A 154 -3.35 17.37 13.30
CA GLU A 154 -2.64 18.38 14.08
C GLU A 154 -2.68 19.75 13.40
N GLU A 155 -2.36 19.82 12.11
CA GLU A 155 -2.43 21.03 11.30
C GLU A 155 -3.85 21.60 11.27
N PHE A 156 -4.87 20.75 11.11
CA PHE A 156 -6.27 21.16 11.19
C PHE A 156 -6.62 21.76 12.56
N ALA A 157 -6.13 21.14 13.65
CA ALA A 157 -6.35 21.63 15.00
C ALA A 157 -5.66 22.99 15.24
N MET A 158 -4.48 23.20 14.67
CA MET A 158 -3.73 24.46 14.73
C MET A 158 -4.41 25.56 13.90
N ALA A 159 -4.76 25.27 12.64
CA ALA A 159 -5.45 26.19 11.73
C ALA A 159 -6.84 26.60 12.21
N LYS A 160 -7.49 25.80 13.07
CA LYS A 160 -8.75 26.19 13.73
C LYS A 160 -8.55 27.14 14.92
N LYS A 161 -7.40 27.06 15.61
CA LYS A 161 -7.09 27.90 16.79
C LYS A 161 -6.61 29.29 16.39
N GLN A 162 -5.81 29.35 15.33
CA GLN A 162 -5.38 30.61 14.74
C GLN A 162 -6.47 30.97 13.71
N ASP A 163 -7.23 32.05 13.87
CA ASP A 163 -8.20 32.56 12.86
C ASP A 163 -7.52 32.99 11.53
N THR A 164 -6.34 32.47 11.23
CA THR A 164 -5.46 32.82 10.13
C THR A 164 -5.49 31.69 9.12
N VAL A 165 -6.18 31.93 8.00
CA VAL A 165 -5.90 31.22 6.76
C VAL A 165 -4.63 31.84 6.20
N LYS A 166 -3.52 31.11 6.17
CA LYS A 166 -2.33 31.56 5.45
C LYS A 166 -2.13 30.62 4.26
N ALA A 167 -2.95 30.84 3.25
CA ALA A 167 -3.12 30.05 2.02
C ALA A 167 -1.88 30.00 1.08
N ASP A 168 -0.67 30.05 1.64
CA ASP A 168 0.59 30.10 0.90
C ASP A 168 1.62 29.11 1.46
N SER A 169 1.18 28.11 2.24
CA SER A 169 2.08 27.01 2.60
C SER A 169 2.41 26.18 1.36
N GLU A 170 3.70 25.97 1.10
CA GLU A 170 4.17 25.04 0.07
C GLU A 170 3.97 23.57 0.52
N ASP A 171 3.87 23.32 1.82
CA ASP A 171 3.66 22.00 2.39
C ASP A 171 2.26 21.44 2.04
N PRO A 172 2.17 20.26 1.38
CA PRO A 172 0.90 19.71 0.94
C PRO A 172 -0.03 19.33 2.10
N ILE A 173 0.51 18.88 3.23
CA ILE A 173 -0.28 18.50 4.41
C ILE A 173 -0.90 19.73 5.05
N THR A 174 -0.13 20.80 5.29
CA THR A 174 -0.65 22.06 5.81
C THR A 174 -1.73 22.64 4.88
N ARG A 175 -1.47 22.68 3.56
CA ARG A 175 -2.44 23.19 2.59
C ARG A 175 -3.75 22.40 2.64
N PHE A 176 -3.66 21.07 2.64
CA PHE A 176 -4.83 20.20 2.73
C PHE A 176 -5.61 20.42 4.03
N ALA A 177 -4.93 20.56 5.17
CA ALA A 177 -5.57 20.89 6.44
C ALA A 177 -6.28 22.26 6.42
N GLU A 178 -5.68 23.30 5.83
CA GLU A 178 -6.30 24.62 5.66
C GLU A 178 -7.53 24.57 4.74
N GLU A 179 -7.48 23.78 3.67
CA GLU A 179 -8.62 23.52 2.78
C GLU A 179 -9.77 22.84 3.53
N LEU A 180 -9.46 21.85 4.40
CA LEU A 180 -10.45 21.22 5.27
C LEU A 180 -11.11 22.23 6.22
N VAL A 181 -10.33 23.10 6.87
CA VAL A 181 -10.90 24.17 7.73
C VAL A 181 -11.81 25.08 6.92
N SER A 182 -11.38 25.49 5.72
CA SER A 182 -12.12 26.40 4.84
C SER A 182 -13.42 25.78 4.33
N ALA A 183 -13.39 24.54 3.82
CA ALA A 183 -14.58 23.80 3.40
C ALA A 183 -15.52 23.48 4.59
N GLY A 184 -14.92 23.25 5.76
CA GLY A 184 -15.58 23.15 7.07
C GLY A 184 -16.36 24.41 7.43
N ALA A 185 -15.79 25.59 7.22
CA ALA A 185 -16.43 26.87 7.47
C ALA A 185 -17.51 27.21 6.43
N ALA A 186 -17.23 26.94 5.15
CA ALA A 186 -18.10 27.26 4.01
C ALA A 186 -19.28 26.27 3.82
N ASN A 187 -19.28 25.13 4.53
CA ASN A 187 -20.26 24.05 4.35
C ASN A 187 -20.26 23.44 2.94
N THR A 188 -19.07 23.28 2.37
CA THR A 188 -18.87 22.77 1.00
C THR A 188 -18.14 21.42 0.96
N TYR A 189 -17.84 20.83 2.13
CA TYR A 189 -17.16 19.53 2.19
C TYR A 189 -18.11 18.40 1.80
N ASN A 190 -17.79 17.73 0.69
CA ASN A 190 -18.47 16.52 0.23
C ASN A 190 -17.63 15.31 0.66
N ASN A 191 -18.31 14.23 1.08
CA ASN A 191 -17.66 12.98 1.46
C ASN A 191 -17.06 12.19 0.28
N ASP A 192 -17.22 12.69 -0.95
CA ASP A 192 -16.77 12.03 -2.18
C ASP A 192 -15.33 12.45 -2.59
N SER A 193 -14.55 12.95 -1.63
CA SER A 193 -13.14 13.32 -1.82
C SER A 193 -12.26 12.08 -1.98
N ASN A 194 -11.25 12.14 -2.83
CA ASN A 194 -10.20 11.13 -2.89
C ASN A 194 -9.46 11.08 -1.55
N PRO A 195 -8.98 9.89 -1.13
CA PRO A 195 -8.18 9.79 0.07
C PRO A 195 -6.87 10.57 -0.11
N PHE A 196 -6.42 11.21 0.96
CA PHE A 196 -5.14 11.89 1.04
C PHE A 196 -4.19 10.98 1.83
N ASN A 197 -3.10 10.52 1.21
CA ASN A 197 -2.17 9.53 1.77
C ASN A 197 -2.89 8.37 2.45
N GLY A 198 -3.76 7.69 1.69
CA GLY A 198 -4.47 6.52 2.19
C GLY A 198 -5.57 6.78 3.23
N TYR A 199 -5.91 8.05 3.53
CA TYR A 199 -6.91 8.41 4.54
C TYR A 199 -8.03 9.29 3.99
N TYR A 200 -9.26 8.98 4.39
CA TYR A 200 -10.42 9.85 4.21
C TYR A 200 -10.58 10.77 5.40
N PHE A 201 -11.04 11.99 5.13
CA PHE A 201 -11.25 13.01 6.15
C PHE A 201 -12.71 13.45 6.10
N ARG A 202 -13.36 13.53 7.26
CA ARG A 202 -14.77 13.91 7.35
C ARG A 202 -14.99 14.94 8.44
N ILE A 203 -15.63 16.03 8.06
CA ILE A 203 -15.98 17.11 8.98
C ILE A 203 -17.39 16.87 9.52
N VAL A 204 -17.48 16.59 10.82
CA VAL A 204 -18.74 16.47 11.56
C VAL A 204 -19.04 17.80 12.24
N ARG A 205 -20.24 18.32 12.00
CA ARG A 205 -20.73 19.55 12.63
C ARG A 205 -21.72 19.21 13.73
N SER A 206 -21.55 19.83 14.89
CA SER A 206 -22.61 19.91 15.90
C SER A 206 -23.05 21.36 16.01
N SER A 207 -24.34 21.62 15.78
CA SER A 207 -24.98 22.91 16.05
C SER A 207 -25.72 22.82 17.38
N ALA A 208 -25.49 23.77 18.28
CA ALA A 208 -26.31 23.90 19.47
C ALA A 208 -27.71 24.41 19.08
N ALA A 209 -28.75 23.64 19.40
CA ALA A 209 -30.13 24.09 19.26
C ALA A 209 -30.35 25.35 20.10
N GLY A 210 -30.71 26.47 19.46
CA GLY A 210 -31.05 27.73 20.14
C GLY A 210 -29.95 28.80 20.20
N ALA A 211 -28.80 28.62 19.54
CA ALA A 211 -27.78 29.66 19.50
C ALA A 211 -28.13 30.77 18.51
N SER A 212 -28.19 32.02 19.00
CA SER A 212 -28.55 33.23 18.23
C SER A 212 -27.47 33.70 17.26
N ASP A 213 -26.25 33.20 17.39
CA ASP A 213 -25.11 33.55 16.54
C ASP A 213 -24.55 32.29 15.85
N ALA A 214 -24.97 32.07 14.60
CA ALA A 214 -24.72 30.85 13.85
C ALA A 214 -23.23 30.58 13.58
N LYS A 215 -22.35 31.59 13.66
CA LYS A 215 -20.89 31.42 13.54
C LYS A 215 -20.24 30.96 14.84
N LYS A 216 -20.78 31.33 16.01
CA LYS A 216 -20.18 31.06 17.33
C LYS A 216 -20.59 29.71 17.94
N ALA A 217 -21.62 29.07 17.38
CA ALA A 217 -22.21 27.83 17.90
C ALA A 217 -21.85 26.56 17.10
N ARG A 218 -20.94 26.66 16.14
CA ARG A 218 -20.55 25.54 15.28
C ARG A 218 -19.27 24.91 15.82
N SER A 219 -19.41 23.74 16.44
CA SER A 219 -18.25 22.91 16.75
C SER A 219 -17.97 22.00 15.56
N LEU A 220 -16.80 22.17 14.95
CA LEU A 220 -16.25 21.24 13.96
C LEU A 220 -15.44 20.17 14.67
N THR A 221 -15.75 18.93 14.36
CA THR A 221 -14.96 17.73 14.69
C THR A 221 -14.45 17.15 13.38
N LEU A 222 -13.15 16.88 13.26
CA LEU A 222 -12.60 16.17 12.12
C LEU A 222 -12.50 14.68 12.49
N VAL A 223 -12.85 13.81 11.56
CA VAL A 223 -12.66 12.36 11.67
C VAL A 223 -11.81 11.93 10.48
N ALA A 224 -10.66 11.30 10.72
CA ALA A 224 -9.83 10.70 9.69
C ALA A 224 -9.87 9.18 9.84
N TYR A 225 -10.12 8.44 8.76
CA TYR A 225 -10.21 6.97 8.77
C TYR A 225 -9.55 6.39 7.51
N PRO A 226 -8.98 5.18 7.59
CA PRO A 226 -8.23 4.61 6.48
C PRO A 226 -9.15 4.34 5.27
N ALA A 227 -8.61 4.54 4.08
CA ALA A 227 -9.25 4.16 2.83
C ALA A 227 -9.40 2.64 2.71
N GLU A 228 -8.40 1.90 3.16
CA GLU A 228 -8.42 0.44 3.26
C GLU A 228 -7.91 0.00 4.63
N TYR A 229 -8.80 -0.62 5.43
CA TYR A 229 -8.41 -1.14 6.74
C TYR A 229 -7.35 -2.23 6.62
N ARG A 230 -6.21 -2.05 7.32
CA ARG A 230 -4.98 -2.86 7.22
C ARG A 230 -4.29 -2.82 5.85
N GLY A 231 -4.71 -1.93 4.96
CA GLY A 231 -4.03 -1.62 3.69
C GLY A 231 -3.30 -0.28 3.82
N SER A 232 -4.06 0.78 4.07
CA SER A 232 -3.54 2.14 4.25
C SER A 232 -3.51 2.59 5.72
N GLY A 233 -4.17 1.87 6.62
CA GLY A 233 -4.17 2.22 8.03
C GLY A 233 -5.05 1.32 8.88
N VAL A 234 -4.88 1.41 10.19
CA VAL A 234 -5.68 0.71 11.21
C VAL A 234 -6.44 1.73 12.06
N MET A 235 -5.81 2.86 12.34
CA MET A 235 -6.31 3.82 13.31
C MET A 235 -7.31 4.81 12.70
N THR A 236 -8.37 5.12 13.45
CA THR A 236 -9.21 6.29 13.21
C THR A 236 -8.77 7.42 14.13
N PHE A 237 -8.61 8.61 13.57
CA PHE A 237 -8.28 9.82 14.30
C PHE A 237 -9.48 10.74 14.40
N VAL A 238 -9.66 11.38 15.56
CA VAL A 238 -10.74 12.34 15.80
C VAL A 238 -10.17 13.61 16.42
N VAL A 239 -10.28 14.72 15.71
CA VAL A 239 -9.97 16.04 16.26
C VAL A 239 -11.21 16.58 16.95
N SER A 240 -11.17 16.62 18.28
CA SER A 240 -12.25 17.18 19.09
C SER A 240 -12.41 18.69 18.86
N HIS A 241 -13.52 19.24 19.31
CA HIS A 241 -13.79 20.67 19.18
C HIS A 241 -12.76 21.56 19.90
N HIS A 242 -12.06 21.03 20.92
CA HIS A 242 -10.94 21.68 21.63
C HIS A 242 -9.60 21.59 20.90
N GLY A 243 -9.55 20.95 19.72
CA GLY A 243 -8.32 20.74 18.96
C GLY A 243 -7.39 19.73 19.61
N ILE A 244 -7.96 18.71 20.27
CA ILE A 244 -7.23 17.54 20.79
C ILE A 244 -7.47 16.39 19.82
N VAL A 245 -6.39 15.75 19.36
CA VAL A 245 -6.44 14.56 18.52
C VAL A 245 -6.61 13.33 19.41
N HIS A 246 -7.59 12.49 19.08
CA HIS A 246 -7.82 11.21 19.70
C HIS A 246 -7.64 10.11 18.66
N GLU A 247 -7.18 8.95 19.08
CA GLU A 247 -6.90 7.82 18.22
C GLU A 247 -7.58 6.57 18.76
N LYS A 248 -8.19 5.79 17.87
CA LYS A 248 -8.78 4.49 18.20
C LYS A 248 -8.91 3.61 16.96
N ASP A 249 -8.58 2.32 17.08
CA ASP A 249 -8.97 1.30 16.11
C ASP A 249 -10.50 1.09 16.16
N LEU A 250 -11.18 1.38 15.04
CA LEU A 250 -12.62 1.21 14.88
C LEU A 250 -12.99 0.09 13.88
N GLY A 251 -12.01 -0.62 13.31
CA GLY A 251 -12.19 -1.86 12.55
C GLY A 251 -11.95 -1.81 11.06
#